data_AF-A0A426Y2L6-F1
#
_entry.id   AF-A0A426Y2L6-F1
#
_cell.length_a   1.000
_cell.length_b   1.000
_cell.length_c   1.000
_cell.angle_alpha   90.00
_cell.angle_beta   90.00
_cell.angle_gamma   90.00
#
_symmetry.space_group_name_H-M   'P 1'
#
loop_
_entity.id
_entity.type
_entity.pdbx_description
1 polymer ?
#
loop_
_entity_poly.entity_id
_entity_poly.type
_entity_poly.pdbx_seq_one_letter_code
_entity_poly.pdbx_strand_id
1 'polypeptide(L)'
;MAKESSSVPSTPPLKDELHIVIQTIRNLDFLEMWRPFFQPYHLIIVQDGDPSKLIKVPEGFGYEFYNRNDINRILGPKASCISFKDSACRCFGYMISKKKYIYTIDDDCFVSDACSSFLLYRICLFFWGFGHSSRSYDGLPYIWHSKASNPFVNLRKEYNDIFWQEELIPFFQTDVLPKECTSVQKCYIEMSKQVRDKISKTDPYFTKLADVMVTWIKAWDDLNPPNASLPNGQAKAK
;
A
#
# COMPACT_ATOMS: atom_id res chain seq x y z
N MET A 1 -35.32 -0.09 -38.37
CA MET A 1 -35.31 -0.31 -36.91
C MET A 1 -33.97 -0.93 -36.56
N ALA A 2 -33.03 -0.11 -36.07
CA ALA A 2 -31.74 -0.61 -35.59
C ALA A 2 -31.97 -1.27 -34.23
N LYS A 3 -31.49 -2.51 -34.08
CA LYS A 3 -31.64 -3.33 -32.87
C LYS A 3 -30.59 -2.84 -31.87
N GLU A 4 -31.00 -2.14 -30.82
CA GLU A 4 -30.13 -1.81 -29.68
C GLU A 4 -29.56 -3.11 -29.10
N SER A 5 -28.24 -3.28 -29.22
CA SER A 5 -27.53 -4.34 -28.52
C SER A 5 -27.45 -3.97 -27.05
N SER A 6 -28.26 -4.62 -26.21
CA SER A 6 -28.13 -4.56 -24.76
C SER A 6 -26.75 -5.07 -24.35
N SER A 7 -25.85 -4.18 -23.97
CA SER A 7 -24.56 -4.55 -23.39
C SER A 7 -24.80 -5.13 -21.99
N VAL A 8 -24.54 -6.43 -21.84
CA VAL A 8 -24.44 -7.03 -20.50
C VAL A 8 -23.28 -6.33 -19.79
N PRO A 9 -23.48 -5.71 -18.61
CA PRO A 9 -22.38 -5.09 -17.89
C PRO A 9 -21.36 -6.18 -17.56
N SER A 10 -20.17 -6.08 -18.15
CA SER A 10 -19.08 -7.01 -17.87
C SER A 10 -18.68 -6.86 -16.41
N THR A 11 -18.60 -7.98 -15.69
CA THR A 11 -18.07 -7.99 -14.33
C THR A 11 -16.66 -7.39 -14.33
N PRO A 12 -16.37 -6.39 -13.49
CA PRO A 12 -15.03 -5.84 -13.38
C PRO A 12 -14.00 -6.94 -13.07
N PRO A 13 -12.82 -6.92 -13.70
CA PRO A 13 -11.81 -7.95 -13.50
C PRO A 13 -11.37 -7.99 -12.03
N LEU A 14 -11.15 -9.18 -11.47
CA LEU A 14 -10.64 -9.36 -10.09
C LEU A 14 -11.55 -8.80 -8.97
N LYS A 15 -12.83 -8.50 -9.23
CA LYS A 15 -13.75 -7.88 -8.26
C LYS A 15 -13.71 -8.54 -6.87
N ASP A 16 -13.68 -9.87 -6.82
CA ASP A 16 -13.68 -10.63 -5.57
C ASP A 16 -12.28 -11.06 -5.10
N GLU A 17 -11.24 -10.72 -5.86
CA GLU A 17 -9.85 -11.10 -5.62
C GLU A 17 -8.92 -9.91 -5.30
N LEU A 18 -9.43 -8.67 -5.36
CA LEU A 18 -8.66 -7.44 -5.20
C LEU A 18 -9.20 -6.57 -4.04
N HIS A 19 -8.28 -6.09 -3.20
CA HIS A 19 -8.52 -4.94 -2.31
C HIS A 19 -7.72 -3.72 -2.76
N ILE A 20 -8.29 -2.54 -2.58
CA ILE A 20 -7.59 -1.28 -2.80
C ILE A 20 -7.22 -0.67 -1.43
N VAL A 21 -5.92 -0.51 -1.16
CA VAL A 21 -5.40 0.07 0.09
C VAL A 21 -5.05 1.54 -0.11
N ILE A 22 -5.69 2.41 0.66
CA ILE A 22 -5.52 3.87 0.60
C ILE A 22 -5.11 4.36 1.99
N GLN A 23 -3.92 4.91 2.10
CA GLN A 23 -3.52 5.71 3.26
C GLN A 23 -3.87 7.16 3.04
N THR A 24 -4.28 7.83 4.12
CA THR A 24 -4.73 9.22 4.03
C THR A 24 -4.62 9.97 5.34
N ILE A 25 -4.44 11.28 5.25
CA ILE A 25 -4.49 12.23 6.37
C ILE A 25 -5.61 13.28 6.19
N ARG A 26 -6.43 13.16 5.14
CA ARG A 26 -7.41 14.15 4.66
C ARG A 26 -8.65 13.47 4.10
N ASN A 27 -9.63 14.26 3.68
CA ASN A 27 -10.84 13.71 3.06
C ASN A 27 -10.51 13.04 1.71
N LEU A 28 -11.26 12.00 1.36
CA LEU A 28 -11.04 11.20 0.17
C LEU A 28 -11.87 11.67 -1.04
N ASP A 29 -12.01 12.97 -1.23
CA ASP A 29 -12.77 13.54 -2.36
C ASP A 29 -12.19 13.12 -3.72
N PHE A 30 -10.89 12.79 -3.77
CA PHE A 30 -10.22 12.24 -4.96
C PHE A 30 -10.88 10.97 -5.50
N LEU A 31 -11.56 10.20 -4.64
CA LEU A 31 -12.29 8.99 -5.04
C LEU A 31 -13.41 9.28 -6.04
N GLU A 32 -13.95 10.50 -6.11
CA GLU A 32 -14.95 10.85 -7.12
C GLU A 32 -14.37 10.75 -8.54
N MET A 33 -13.12 11.18 -8.74
CA MET A 33 -12.43 11.02 -10.03
C MET A 33 -12.14 9.56 -10.36
N TRP A 34 -11.91 8.74 -9.33
CA TRP A 34 -11.65 7.31 -9.48
C TRP A 34 -12.92 6.45 -9.44
N ARG A 35 -14.10 7.04 -9.21
CA ARG A 35 -15.34 6.30 -8.96
C ARG A 35 -15.66 5.26 -10.04
N PRO A 36 -15.56 5.54 -11.35
CA PRO A 36 -15.81 4.55 -12.39
C PRO A 36 -14.92 3.30 -12.28
N PHE A 37 -13.74 3.44 -11.67
CA PHE A 37 -12.74 2.39 -11.56
C PHE A 37 -12.76 1.70 -10.20
N PHE A 38 -12.95 2.43 -9.10
CA PHE A 38 -12.77 1.90 -7.75
C PHE A 38 -14.06 1.48 -7.06
N GLN A 39 -15.20 2.06 -7.44
CA GLN A 39 -16.48 1.76 -6.80
C GLN A 39 -16.84 0.25 -6.78
N PRO A 40 -16.48 -0.56 -7.80
CA PRO A 40 -16.78 -1.98 -7.77
C PRO A 40 -15.97 -2.82 -6.77
N TYR A 41 -14.86 -2.28 -6.25
CA TYR A 41 -13.92 -3.00 -5.38
C TYR A 41 -14.07 -2.57 -3.92
N HIS A 42 -13.61 -3.42 -3.00
CA HIS A 42 -13.58 -3.10 -1.57
C HIS A 42 -12.32 -2.31 -1.21
N LEU A 43 -12.48 -1.22 -0.46
CA LEU A 43 -11.40 -0.34 -0.05
C LEU A 43 -10.98 -0.63 1.40
N ILE A 44 -9.68 -0.65 1.66
CA ILE A 44 -9.09 -0.61 2.99
C ILE A 44 -8.45 0.76 3.16
N ILE A 45 -9.04 1.58 4.01
CA ILE A 45 -8.56 2.94 4.28
C ILE A 45 -7.80 2.95 5.60
N VAL A 46 -6.56 3.43 5.57
CA VAL A 46 -5.71 3.57 6.76
C VAL A 46 -5.44 5.05 7.00
N GLN A 47 -6.00 5.58 8.08
CA GLN A 47 -5.79 6.95 8.51
C GLN A 47 -4.41 7.11 9.17
N ASP A 48 -3.63 8.02 8.60
CA ASP A 48 -2.43 8.57 9.19
C ASP A 48 -2.74 9.85 10.01
N GLY A 49 -1.79 10.23 10.86
CA GLY A 49 -1.86 11.44 11.67
C GLY A 49 -2.79 11.30 12.89
N ASP A 50 -3.56 12.35 13.15
CA ASP A 50 -4.38 12.46 14.36
C ASP A 50 -5.67 11.62 14.23
N PRO A 51 -5.85 10.55 15.03
CA PRO A 51 -7.01 9.66 14.96
C PRO A 51 -8.31 10.31 15.43
N SER A 52 -8.27 11.50 16.04
CA SER A 52 -9.47 12.26 16.42
C SER A 52 -10.06 13.05 15.25
N LYS A 53 -9.28 13.26 14.18
CA LYS A 53 -9.77 13.95 12.98
C LYS A 53 -10.69 13.03 12.20
N LEU A 54 -11.90 13.51 11.95
CA LEU A 54 -12.85 12.81 11.10
C LEU A 54 -12.46 12.98 9.62
N ILE A 55 -12.15 11.87 8.97
CA ILE A 55 -11.94 11.80 7.51
C ILE A 55 -13.25 11.43 6.83
N LYS A 56 -13.66 12.24 5.85
CA LYS A 56 -14.84 11.97 5.03
C LYS A 56 -14.45 11.09 3.84
N VAL A 57 -15.29 10.08 3.59
CA VAL A 57 -15.22 9.20 2.42
C VAL A 57 -16.51 9.42 1.63
N PRO A 58 -16.46 9.65 0.31
CA PRO A 58 -17.67 9.81 -0.49
C PRO A 58 -18.61 8.61 -0.40
N GLU A 59 -19.90 8.85 -0.58
CA GLU A 59 -20.91 7.80 -0.47
C GLU A 59 -20.82 6.77 -1.61
N GLY A 60 -21.31 5.56 -1.36
CA GLY A 60 -21.41 4.50 -2.37
C GLY A 60 -20.16 3.64 -2.57
N PHE A 61 -19.10 3.83 -1.77
CA PHE A 61 -17.96 2.91 -1.71
C PHE A 61 -18.13 1.88 -0.58
N GLY A 62 -17.82 0.62 -0.85
CA GLY A 62 -17.66 -0.39 0.20
C GLY A 62 -16.26 -0.32 0.79
N TYR A 63 -16.13 0.03 2.08
CA TYR A 63 -14.81 0.20 2.69
C TYR A 63 -14.75 -0.23 4.16
N GLU A 64 -13.55 -0.59 4.59
CA GLU A 64 -13.14 -0.63 6.00
C GLU A 64 -12.19 0.53 6.28
N PHE A 65 -12.28 1.10 7.48
CA PHE A 65 -11.50 2.26 7.88
C PHE A 65 -10.80 1.99 9.21
N TYR A 66 -9.49 2.21 9.23
CA TYR A 66 -8.64 1.95 10.38
C TYR A 66 -7.82 3.20 10.70
N ASN A 67 -7.79 3.57 11.97
CA ASN A 67 -6.85 4.58 12.47
C ASN A 67 -5.88 3.97 13.49
N ARG A 68 -5.03 4.83 14.07
CA ARG A 68 -4.04 4.41 15.05
C ARG A 68 -4.62 3.67 16.26
N ASN A 69 -5.82 4.03 16.71
CA ASN A 69 -6.46 3.35 17.85
C ASN A 69 -6.90 1.93 17.47
N ASP A 70 -7.42 1.74 16.26
CA ASP A 70 -7.77 0.40 15.77
C ASP A 70 -6.54 -0.47 15.60
N ILE A 71 -5.46 0.06 15.02
CA ILE A 71 -4.20 -0.68 14.82
C ILE A 71 -3.59 -1.06 16.18
N ASN A 72 -3.56 -0.14 17.15
CA ASN A 72 -3.09 -0.44 18.51
C ASN A 72 -3.93 -1.53 19.18
N ARG A 73 -5.25 -1.51 18.99
CA ARG A 73 -6.17 -2.51 19.55
C ARG A 73 -5.99 -3.88 18.90
N ILE A 74 -5.80 -3.92 17.58
CA ILE A 74 -5.69 -5.16 16.79
C ILE A 74 -4.31 -5.81 16.97
N LEU A 75 -3.23 -5.03 16.90
CA LEU A 75 -1.86 -5.55 16.98
C LEU A 75 -1.30 -5.59 18.42
N GLY A 76 -1.93 -4.90 19.36
CA GLY A 76 -1.49 -4.82 20.75
C GLY A 76 -0.04 -4.32 20.84
N PRO A 77 0.83 -4.97 21.64
CA PRO A 77 2.25 -4.60 21.76
C PRO A 77 3.03 -4.59 20.44
N LYS A 78 2.56 -5.31 19.41
CA LYS A 78 3.23 -5.38 18.10
C LYS A 78 2.92 -4.18 17.22
N ALA A 79 1.99 -3.30 17.60
CA ALA A 79 1.60 -2.12 16.81
C ALA A 79 2.76 -1.18 16.48
N SER A 80 3.86 -1.23 17.24
CA SER A 80 5.08 -0.47 16.95
C SER A 80 5.74 -0.83 15.62
N CYS A 81 5.36 -1.94 14.98
CA CYS A 81 5.86 -2.31 13.66
C CYS A 81 5.19 -1.54 12.50
N ILE A 82 4.15 -0.76 12.79
CA ILE A 82 3.48 0.12 11.82
C ILE A 82 3.90 1.56 12.09
N SER A 83 4.51 2.22 11.09
CA SER A 83 4.86 3.64 11.18
C SER A 83 3.62 4.51 10.97
N PHE A 84 3.53 5.60 11.75
CA PHE A 84 2.55 6.69 11.62
C PHE A 84 3.26 8.04 11.45
N LYS A 85 4.51 8.00 10.97
CA LYS A 85 5.32 9.19 10.72
C LYS A 85 5.49 9.46 9.22
N ASP A 86 4.99 8.54 8.41
CA ASP A 86 5.18 8.44 6.98
C ASP A 86 4.04 7.61 6.37
N SER A 87 4.07 7.44 5.05
CA SER A 87 3.03 6.73 4.32
C SER A 87 3.06 5.20 4.49
N ALA A 88 3.93 4.64 5.35
CA ALA A 88 4.02 3.21 5.60
C ALA A 88 2.92 2.68 6.53
N CYS A 89 2.04 3.54 7.07
CA CYS A 89 0.84 3.06 7.78
C CYS A 89 -0.02 2.13 6.89
N ARG A 90 0.03 2.30 5.56
CA ARG A 90 -0.60 1.41 4.55
C ARG A 90 -0.19 -0.06 4.71
N CYS A 91 0.98 -0.34 5.28
CA CYS A 91 1.45 -1.69 5.53
C CYS A 91 0.52 -2.48 6.45
N PHE A 92 -0.28 -1.79 7.29
CA PHE A 92 -1.35 -2.43 8.03
C PHE A 92 -2.41 -3.03 7.09
N GLY A 93 -2.79 -2.31 6.03
CA GLY A 93 -3.72 -2.79 5.02
C GLY A 93 -3.24 -4.08 4.33
N TYR A 94 -1.94 -4.25 4.16
CA TYR A 94 -1.35 -5.48 3.63
C TYR A 94 -1.56 -6.67 4.58
N MET A 95 -1.46 -6.47 5.91
CA MET A 95 -1.64 -7.53 6.89
C MET A 95 -3.09 -8.03 6.99
N ILE A 96 -4.06 -7.12 6.90
CA ILE A 96 -5.47 -7.44 7.13
C ILE A 96 -6.20 -7.94 5.88
N SER A 97 -5.72 -7.55 4.69
CA SER A 97 -6.33 -7.99 3.43
C SER A 97 -6.16 -9.49 3.24
N LYS A 98 -7.27 -10.21 3.03
CA LYS A 98 -7.29 -11.64 2.70
C LYS A 98 -7.43 -11.91 1.20
N LYS A 99 -7.37 -10.85 0.39
CA LYS A 99 -7.50 -10.94 -1.07
C LYS A 99 -6.18 -11.34 -1.71
N LYS A 100 -6.28 -11.98 -2.88
CA LYS A 100 -5.12 -12.45 -3.65
C LYS A 100 -4.28 -11.29 -4.16
N TYR A 101 -4.92 -10.18 -4.49
CA TYR A 101 -4.28 -8.97 -5.00
C TYR A 101 -4.58 -7.79 -4.08
N ILE A 102 -3.58 -6.91 -3.97
CA ILE A 102 -3.69 -5.63 -3.31
C ILE A 102 -3.20 -4.58 -4.28
N TYR A 103 -4.01 -3.54 -4.49
CA TYR A 103 -3.60 -2.35 -5.21
C TYR A 103 -3.49 -1.20 -4.20
N THR A 104 -2.37 -0.49 -4.16
CA THR A 104 -2.20 0.67 -3.27
C THR A 104 -2.16 1.95 -4.08
N ILE A 105 -2.81 3.00 -3.56
CA ILE A 105 -2.82 4.32 -4.19
C ILE A 105 -2.81 5.42 -3.13
N ASP A 106 -2.13 6.52 -3.45
CA ASP A 106 -2.08 7.71 -2.61
C ASP A 106 -3.32 8.58 -2.84
N ASP A 107 -3.76 9.25 -1.77
CA ASP A 107 -4.98 10.08 -1.78
C ASP A 107 -4.85 11.40 -2.57
N ASP A 108 -3.68 11.64 -3.18
CA ASP A 108 -3.39 12.73 -4.10
C ASP A 108 -2.86 12.26 -5.47
N CYS A 109 -3.15 11.00 -5.83
CA CYS A 109 -3.01 10.49 -7.19
C CYS A 109 -4.31 10.76 -7.99
N PHE A 110 -4.19 11.52 -9.08
CA PHE A 110 -5.31 11.91 -9.92
C PHE A 110 -5.15 11.38 -11.35
N VAL A 111 -6.28 11.06 -11.98
CA VAL A 111 -6.33 10.66 -13.39
C VAL A 111 -5.95 11.87 -14.25
N SER A 112 -5.06 11.69 -15.23
CA SER A 112 -4.73 12.76 -16.16
C SER A 112 -5.81 12.93 -17.23
N ASP A 113 -6.04 14.17 -17.67
CA ASP A 113 -7.08 14.54 -18.65
C ASP A 113 -6.95 13.79 -19.99
N ALA A 114 -5.74 13.31 -20.32
CA ALA A 114 -5.46 12.55 -21.55
C ALA A 114 -5.98 11.08 -21.50
N CYS A 115 -6.47 10.59 -20.36
CA CYS A 115 -6.69 9.16 -20.13
C CYS A 115 -8.15 8.75 -19.86
N SER A 116 -9.14 9.58 -20.22
CA SER A 116 -10.57 9.25 -20.01
C SER A 116 -11.06 8.02 -20.79
N SER A 117 -10.36 7.59 -21.86
CA SER A 117 -10.77 6.45 -22.70
C SER A 117 -9.83 5.24 -22.69
N PHE A 118 -8.66 5.29 -22.03
CA PHE A 118 -7.58 4.29 -22.20
C PHE A 118 -7.09 3.60 -20.92
N LEU A 119 -7.60 4.00 -19.74
CA LEU A 119 -7.09 3.53 -18.44
C LEU A 119 -7.25 2.01 -18.22
N LEU A 120 -8.28 1.40 -18.82
CA LEU A 120 -8.56 -0.03 -18.64
C LEU A 120 -7.54 -0.95 -19.32
N TYR A 121 -6.89 -0.51 -20.40
CA TYR A 121 -6.02 -1.38 -21.21
C TYR A 121 -4.59 -1.50 -20.65
N ARG A 122 -4.17 -0.63 -19.72
CA ARG A 122 -2.77 -0.57 -19.27
C ARG A 122 -2.52 -0.57 -17.76
N ILE A 123 -3.56 -0.57 -16.91
CA ILE A 123 -3.36 -0.91 -15.47
C ILE A 123 -2.75 -2.33 -15.32
N CYS A 124 -2.94 -3.23 -16.30
CA CYS A 124 -2.22 -4.50 -16.37
C CYS A 124 -0.68 -4.40 -16.44
N LEU A 125 -0.10 -3.26 -16.86
CA LEU A 125 1.36 -3.08 -16.96
C LEU A 125 2.01 -2.59 -15.66
N PHE A 126 1.23 -2.21 -14.64
CA PHE A 126 1.77 -1.86 -13.32
C PHE A 126 2.25 -3.08 -12.53
N PHE A 127 2.02 -4.31 -13.03
CA PHE A 127 2.44 -5.57 -12.41
C PHE A 127 3.97 -5.78 -12.37
N TRP A 128 4.78 -4.92 -13.01
CA TRP A 128 6.24 -5.07 -13.13
C TRP A 128 7.04 -3.86 -12.60
N GLY A 129 6.87 -3.56 -11.31
CA GLY A 129 8.01 -3.21 -10.43
C GLY A 129 8.91 -2.02 -10.75
N PHE A 130 8.51 -1.04 -11.58
CA PHE A 130 9.21 0.23 -11.71
C PHE A 130 8.27 1.39 -11.44
N GLY A 131 8.39 1.98 -10.25
CA GLY A 131 7.73 3.22 -9.87
C GLY A 131 8.33 4.42 -10.61
N HIS A 132 8.13 4.49 -11.92
CA HIS A 132 8.28 5.70 -12.70
C HIS A 132 6.91 6.00 -13.30
N SER A 133 6.46 7.25 -13.16
CA SER A 133 5.25 7.80 -13.79
C SER A 133 5.11 7.23 -15.20
N SER A 134 4.15 6.32 -15.38
CA SER A 134 4.03 5.53 -16.60
C SER A 134 3.65 6.45 -17.75
N ARG A 135 4.61 6.66 -18.65
CA ARG A 135 4.59 7.55 -19.80
C ARG A 135 4.03 6.79 -21.02
N SER A 136 3.06 7.36 -21.74
CA SER A 136 2.63 6.81 -23.04
C SER A 136 3.73 6.93 -24.10
N TYR A 137 3.51 6.30 -25.26
CA TYR A 137 4.28 6.56 -26.49
C TYR A 137 4.21 8.03 -26.96
N ASP A 138 3.30 8.84 -26.42
CA ASP A 138 3.16 10.29 -26.62
C ASP A 138 3.87 11.15 -25.54
N GLY A 139 4.47 10.54 -24.52
CA GLY A 139 5.24 11.25 -23.48
C GLY A 139 4.44 11.83 -22.30
N LEU A 140 3.11 11.64 -22.24
CA LEU A 140 2.28 12.17 -21.14
C LEU A 140 2.04 11.14 -20.01
N PRO A 141 2.03 11.57 -18.73
CA PRO A 141 1.75 10.67 -17.61
C PRO A 141 0.24 10.38 -17.49
N TYR A 142 -0.13 9.11 -17.26
CA TYR A 142 -1.53 8.69 -17.07
C TYR A 142 -2.09 9.02 -15.67
N ILE A 143 -1.20 9.17 -14.70
CA ILE A 143 -1.50 9.52 -13.32
C ILE A 143 -0.59 10.70 -12.98
N TRP A 144 -1.17 11.75 -12.42
CA TRP A 144 -0.41 12.85 -11.86
C TRP A 144 -0.60 12.87 -10.34
N HIS A 145 0.48 13.23 -9.64
CA HIS A 145 0.52 13.28 -8.19
C HIS A 145 0.59 14.75 -7.74
N SER A 146 -0.43 15.21 -7.02
CA SER A 146 -0.47 16.56 -6.45
C SER A 146 0.22 16.57 -5.09
N LYS A 147 1.55 16.42 -5.07
CA LYS A 147 2.30 16.38 -3.81
C LYS A 147 2.00 17.62 -2.97
N ALA A 148 1.35 17.41 -1.83
CA ALA A 148 1.06 18.48 -0.87
C ALA A 148 2.26 18.82 0.04
N SER A 149 3.35 18.06 -0.05
CA SER A 149 4.51 18.19 0.84
C SER A 149 5.56 19.16 0.31
N ASN A 150 6.13 19.97 1.20
CA ASN A 150 7.25 20.86 0.88
C ASN A 150 8.54 20.05 0.62
N PRO A 151 9.17 20.16 -0.57
CA PRO A 151 10.31 19.33 -0.94
C PRO A 151 11.53 19.55 -0.03
N PHE A 152 11.73 20.76 0.48
CA PHE A 152 12.85 21.06 1.38
C PHE A 152 12.62 20.52 2.80
N VAL A 153 11.37 20.46 3.26
CA VAL A 153 11.03 19.85 4.55
C VAL A 153 11.23 18.34 4.48
N ASN A 154 10.85 17.70 3.36
CA ASN A 154 11.09 16.28 3.15
C ASN A 154 12.59 16.00 3.04
N LEU A 155 13.34 16.78 2.25
CA LEU A 155 14.78 16.64 2.13
C LEU A 155 15.46 16.74 3.51
N ARG A 156 15.06 17.67 4.38
CA ARG A 156 15.60 17.76 5.74
C ARG A 156 15.26 16.56 6.63
N LYS A 157 14.15 15.85 6.37
CA LYS A 157 13.77 14.65 7.10
C LYS A 157 14.48 13.40 6.57
N GLU A 158 14.67 13.34 5.27
CA GLU A 158 15.11 12.16 4.50
C GLU A 158 16.55 12.31 3.98
N TYR A 159 17.31 13.33 4.41
CA TYR A 159 18.65 13.57 3.88
C TYR A 159 19.61 12.40 4.11
N ASN A 160 19.43 11.68 5.23
CA ASN A 160 20.21 10.47 5.53
C ASN A 160 19.98 9.37 4.48
N ASP A 161 18.79 9.31 3.88
CA ASP A 161 18.44 8.32 2.86
C ASP A 161 19.31 8.47 1.60
N ILE A 162 19.82 9.69 1.32
CA ILE A 162 20.77 9.93 0.22
C ILE A 162 22.08 9.20 0.49
N PHE A 163 22.57 9.24 1.72
CA PHE A 163 23.82 8.55 2.10
C PHE A 163 23.60 7.05 2.24
N TRP A 164 22.45 6.64 2.76
CA TRP A 164 22.12 5.23 2.92
C TRP A 164 22.00 4.50 1.57
N GLN A 165 21.60 5.20 0.50
CA GLN A 165 21.51 4.62 -0.85
C GLN A 165 22.81 3.99 -1.34
N GLU A 166 23.97 4.53 -0.96
CA GLU A 166 25.28 3.99 -1.33
C GLU A 166 25.50 2.57 -0.78
N GLU A 167 24.88 2.22 0.35
CA GLU A 167 24.94 0.87 0.92
C GLU A 167 23.69 0.04 0.56
N LEU A 168 22.51 0.67 0.50
CA LEU A 168 21.23 -0.01 0.24
C LEU A 168 21.11 -0.50 -1.21
N ILE A 169 21.50 0.31 -2.20
CA ILE A 169 21.36 -0.06 -3.61
C ILE A 169 22.23 -1.28 -3.94
N PRO A 170 23.53 -1.32 -3.62
CA PRO A 170 24.34 -2.50 -3.85
C PRO A 170 23.85 -3.72 -3.05
N PHE A 171 23.38 -3.50 -1.81
CA PHE A 171 22.77 -4.56 -1.01
C PHE A 171 21.62 -5.21 -1.77
N PHE A 172 20.58 -4.46 -2.18
CA PHE A 172 19.42 -5.05 -2.84
C PHE A 172 19.71 -5.59 -4.25
N GLN A 173 20.72 -5.06 -4.95
CA GLN A 173 21.13 -5.58 -6.27
C GLN A 173 21.88 -6.92 -6.18
N THR A 174 22.57 -7.17 -5.07
CA THR A 174 23.40 -8.36 -4.87
C THR A 174 22.80 -9.39 -3.93
N ASP A 175 21.75 -9.02 -3.21
CA ASP A 175 21.16 -9.89 -2.22
C ASP A 175 20.51 -11.12 -2.85
N VAL A 176 20.79 -12.28 -2.25
CA VAL A 176 20.28 -13.56 -2.70
C VAL A 176 19.75 -14.28 -1.47
N LEU A 177 18.45 -14.61 -1.52
CA LEU A 177 17.84 -15.42 -0.50
C LEU A 177 18.23 -16.91 -0.69
N PRO A 178 18.52 -17.64 0.40
CA PRO A 178 18.79 -19.07 0.34
C PRO A 178 17.61 -19.88 -0.24
N LYS A 179 17.91 -21.00 -0.91
CA LYS A 179 16.90 -21.83 -1.60
C LYS A 179 15.89 -22.47 -0.66
N GLU A 180 16.24 -22.62 0.62
CA GLU A 180 15.39 -23.11 1.69
C GLU A 180 14.30 -22.11 2.12
N CYS A 181 14.44 -20.83 1.75
CA CYS A 181 13.43 -19.80 1.96
C CYS A 181 12.29 -19.95 0.95
N THR A 182 11.42 -20.93 1.19
CA THR A 182 10.31 -21.33 0.29
C THR A 182 8.96 -20.70 0.64
N SER A 183 8.93 -19.83 1.65
CA SER A 183 7.72 -19.17 2.16
C SER A 183 8.02 -17.71 2.43
N VAL A 184 7.01 -16.84 2.32
CA VAL A 184 7.12 -15.40 2.61
C VAL A 184 7.72 -15.16 4.01
N GLN A 185 7.27 -15.91 5.02
CA GLN A 185 7.78 -15.81 6.39
C GLN A 185 9.29 -16.05 6.47
N LYS A 186 9.76 -17.16 5.90
CA LYS A 186 11.19 -17.49 5.86
C LYS A 186 12.00 -16.44 5.11
N CYS A 187 11.52 -16.00 3.94
CA CYS A 187 12.18 -14.95 3.16
C CYS A 187 12.31 -13.65 3.96
N TYR A 188 11.25 -13.24 4.65
CA TYR A 188 11.23 -11.99 5.40
C TYR A 188 12.11 -12.05 6.66
N ILE A 189 12.10 -13.19 7.37
CA ILE A 189 13.01 -13.44 8.48
C ILE A 189 14.47 -13.45 8.02
N GLU A 190 14.77 -14.09 6.90
CA GLU A 190 16.14 -14.14 6.38
C GLU A 190 16.63 -12.76 5.93
N MET A 191 15.79 -12.02 5.21
CA MET A 191 16.06 -10.62 4.86
C MET A 191 16.31 -9.77 6.11
N SER A 192 15.57 -9.98 7.20
CA SER A 192 15.79 -9.22 8.45
C SER A 192 17.17 -9.50 9.07
N LYS A 193 17.70 -10.72 8.94
CA LYS A 193 19.07 -11.04 9.38
C LYS A 193 20.10 -10.37 8.49
N GLN A 194 19.90 -10.44 7.17
CA GLN A 194 20.82 -9.82 6.22
C GLN A 194 20.86 -8.29 6.36
N VAL A 195 19.71 -7.64 6.59
CA VAL A 195 19.64 -6.22 6.93
C VAL A 195 20.41 -5.94 8.22
N ARG A 196 20.22 -6.78 9.25
CA ARG A 196 20.95 -6.64 10.50
C ARG A 196 22.46 -6.75 10.30
N ASP A 197 22.92 -7.76 9.58
CA ASP A 197 24.35 -8.08 9.49
C ASP A 197 25.08 -7.15 8.52
N LYS A 198 24.45 -6.82 7.38
CA LYS A 198 25.10 -6.07 6.29
C LYS A 198 24.86 -4.56 6.37
N ILE A 199 23.72 -4.10 6.86
CA ILE A 199 23.29 -2.68 6.76
C ILE A 199 23.33 -1.96 8.11
N SER A 200 23.23 -2.66 9.25
CA SER A 200 23.24 -2.01 10.58
C SER A 200 24.49 -1.21 10.90
N LYS A 201 25.61 -1.47 10.20
CA LYS A 201 26.83 -0.67 10.31
C LYS A 201 26.65 0.78 9.82
N THR A 202 25.68 1.01 8.93
CA THR A 202 25.45 2.30 8.27
C THR A 202 24.73 3.27 9.20
N ASP A 203 23.71 2.80 9.92
CA ASP A 203 22.94 3.61 10.87
C ASP A 203 22.22 2.72 11.90
N PRO A 204 22.13 3.13 13.20
CA PRO A 204 21.36 2.42 14.22
C PRO A 204 19.89 2.16 13.85
N TYR A 205 19.31 2.98 12.95
CA TYR A 205 18.00 2.78 12.37
C TYR A 205 17.83 1.37 11.79
N PHE A 206 18.82 0.84 11.09
CA PHE A 206 18.72 -0.47 10.42
C PHE A 206 18.71 -1.65 11.40
N THR A 207 19.39 -1.52 12.55
CA THR A 207 19.26 -2.50 13.65
C THR A 207 17.80 -2.57 14.10
N LYS A 208 17.18 -1.40 14.33
CA LYS A 208 15.78 -1.31 14.73
C LYS A 208 14.84 -1.79 13.63
N LEU A 209 15.15 -1.49 12.36
CA LEU A 209 14.38 -1.96 11.21
C LEU A 209 14.34 -3.49 11.18
N ALA A 210 15.48 -4.16 11.37
CA ALA A 210 15.55 -5.61 11.44
C ALA A 210 14.67 -6.19 12.57
N ASP A 211 14.69 -5.59 13.76
CA ASP A 211 13.78 -5.99 14.87
C ASP A 211 12.30 -5.80 14.51
N VAL A 212 11.99 -4.68 13.86
CA VAL A 212 10.63 -4.34 13.42
C VAL A 212 10.16 -5.31 12.33
N MET A 213 11.02 -5.73 11.40
CA MET A 213 10.69 -6.73 10.38
C MET A 213 10.27 -8.06 11.03
N VAL A 214 11.03 -8.55 12.02
CA VAL A 214 10.65 -9.76 12.76
C VAL A 214 9.32 -9.57 13.51
N THR A 215 9.08 -8.39 14.07
CA THR A 215 7.81 -8.07 14.74
C THR A 215 6.63 -8.03 13.77
N TRP A 216 6.85 -7.48 12.57
CA TRP A 216 5.87 -7.36 11.50
C TRP A 216 5.39 -8.74 11.04
N ILE A 217 6.32 -9.68 10.78
CA ILE A 217 5.92 -11.02 10.30
C ILE A 217 5.24 -11.85 11.38
N LYS A 218 5.63 -11.67 12.67
CA LYS A 218 4.90 -12.28 13.79
C LYS A 218 3.47 -11.75 13.89
N ALA A 219 3.29 -10.44 13.72
CA ALA A 219 1.96 -9.83 13.68
C ALA A 219 1.14 -10.32 12.47
N TRP A 220 1.78 -10.50 11.32
CA TRP A 220 1.15 -11.07 10.14
C TRP A 220 0.65 -12.49 10.40
N ASP A 221 1.48 -13.37 10.96
CA ASP A 221 1.13 -14.77 11.23
C ASP A 221 -0.02 -14.89 12.24
N ASP A 222 -0.03 -14.06 13.28
CA ASP A 222 -1.13 -14.01 14.26
C ASP A 222 -2.48 -13.63 13.59
N LEU A 223 -2.45 -12.74 12.60
CA LEU A 223 -3.63 -12.30 11.84
C LEU A 223 -3.99 -13.25 10.69
N ASN A 224 -3.06 -14.08 10.24
CA ASN A 224 -3.18 -14.94 9.06
C ASN A 224 -2.77 -16.40 9.37
N PRO A 225 -3.42 -17.08 10.34
CA PRO A 225 -3.04 -18.45 10.64
C PRO A 225 -3.41 -19.39 9.47
N PRO A 226 -2.66 -20.48 9.24
CA PRO A 226 -2.75 -21.30 8.03
C PRO A 226 -4.13 -21.87 7.68
N ASN A 227 -5.05 -21.93 8.65
CA ASN A 227 -6.39 -22.51 8.53
C ASN A 227 -7.52 -21.51 8.76
N ALA A 228 -7.24 -20.20 8.81
CA ALA A 228 -8.28 -19.19 9.01
C ALA A 228 -8.96 -18.79 7.70
N SER A 229 -10.18 -19.29 7.50
CA SER A 229 -11.21 -18.54 6.77
C SER A 229 -11.83 -17.52 7.72
N LEU A 230 -11.06 -16.53 8.18
CA LEU A 230 -11.58 -15.47 9.03
C LEU A 230 -12.00 -14.30 8.14
N PRO A 231 -13.22 -13.73 8.35
CA PRO A 231 -13.57 -12.47 7.72
C PRO A 231 -12.54 -11.40 8.09
N ASN A 232 -12.38 -10.38 7.24
CA ASN A 232 -11.53 -9.23 7.52
C ASN A 232 -11.78 -8.74 8.97
N GLY A 233 -10.71 -8.45 9.70
CA GLY A 233 -10.81 -8.07 11.12
C GLY A 233 -11.72 -6.87 11.26
N GLN A 234 -12.93 -7.05 11.80
CA GLN A 234 -14.00 -6.06 11.71
C GLN A 234 -13.54 -4.67 12.19
N ALA A 235 -13.53 -3.70 11.28
CA ALA A 235 -13.54 -2.30 11.64
C ALA A 235 -14.83 -1.99 12.43
N LYS A 236 -14.79 -1.04 13.36
CA LYS A 236 -16.00 -0.63 14.09
C LYS A 236 -17.10 -0.24 13.10
N ALA A 237 -18.30 -0.75 13.30
CA ALA A 237 -19.50 -0.16 12.72
C ALA A 237 -19.60 1.30 13.22
N LYS A 238 -19.87 2.23 12.29
CA LYS A 238 -20.22 3.62 12.61
C LYS A 238 -21.50 3.65 13.44
#